data_AF-A0A1I6S894-F1
#
_entry.id   AF-A0A1I6S894-F1
#
_cell.length_a   1.000
_cell.length_b   1.000
_cell.length_c   1.000
_cell.angle_alpha   90.00
_cell.angle_beta   90.00
_cell.angle_gamma   90.00
#
_symmetry.space_group_name_H-M   'P 1'
#
loop_
_entity.id
_entity.type
_entity.pdbx_description
1 polymer ?
#
loop_
_entity_poly.entity_id
_entity_poly.type
_entity_poly.pdbx_seq_one_letter_code
_entity_poly.pdbx_strand_id
1 'polypeptide(L)'
;MKNDESVEGYIETLAGRLHEFEQSTTTVDDQHVTVFHDRSLSLSKFGLVDTVFVVGTAETAYQARAFSEAAFEHGLSLKSKLPRGLGGNLVVYPIVVSETDLANWVQLYDPIHWSSFEFPVVIDPTEGTVDYYESTRLWGIIYYKGFRETAETTLKP
;
A
#
# COMPACT_ATOMS: atom_id res chain seq x y z
N MET A 1 7.92 -13.39 -18.03
CA MET A 1 6.93 -13.44 -19.14
C MET A 1 5.49 -13.59 -18.63
N LYS A 2 5.08 -14.69 -17.97
CA LYS A 2 3.71 -14.74 -17.39
C LYS A 2 3.50 -13.77 -16.23
N ASN A 3 4.50 -13.65 -15.35
CA ASN A 3 4.44 -12.78 -14.19
C ASN A 3 4.45 -11.28 -14.55
N ASP A 4 5.09 -10.90 -15.66
CA ASP A 4 5.14 -9.48 -16.08
C ASP A 4 3.80 -9.04 -16.67
N GLU A 5 3.16 -9.89 -17.49
CA GLU A 5 1.83 -9.63 -18.05
C GLU A 5 0.74 -9.58 -16.96
N SER A 6 0.85 -10.41 -15.92
CA SER A 6 -0.11 -10.40 -14.80
C SER A 6 0.03 -9.15 -13.93
N VAL A 7 1.26 -8.68 -13.70
CA VAL A 7 1.54 -7.43 -12.99
C VAL A 7 1.06 -6.21 -13.78
N GLU A 8 1.37 -6.14 -15.08
CA GLU A 8 0.92 -5.04 -15.94
C GLU A 8 -0.62 -4.97 -16.01
N GLY A 9 -1.29 -6.10 -16.23
CA GLY A 9 -2.76 -6.16 -16.25
C GLY A 9 -3.40 -5.78 -14.91
N TYR A 10 -2.75 -6.13 -13.79
CA TYR A 10 -3.18 -5.66 -12.47
C TYR A 10 -3.02 -4.15 -12.32
N ILE A 11 -1.87 -3.59 -12.72
CA ILE A 11 -1.62 -2.14 -12.66
C ILE A 11 -2.64 -1.36 -13.51
N GLU A 12 -2.96 -1.83 -14.72
CA GLU A 12 -3.99 -1.21 -15.57
C GLU A 12 -5.37 -1.21 -14.89
N THR A 13 -5.74 -2.35 -14.30
CA THR A 13 -7.01 -2.49 -13.58
C THR A 13 -7.05 -1.52 -12.38
N LEU A 14 -5.97 -1.47 -11.60
CA LEU A 14 -5.85 -0.59 -10.46
C LEU A 14 -5.86 0.89 -10.86
N ALA A 15 -5.20 1.25 -11.96
CA ALA A 15 -5.20 2.61 -12.51
C ALA A 15 -6.61 3.07 -12.90
N GLY A 16 -7.44 2.19 -13.46
CA GLY A 16 -8.85 2.49 -13.74
C GLY A 16 -9.64 2.81 -12.46
N ARG A 17 -9.37 2.09 -11.36
CA ARG A 17 -10.02 2.31 -10.06
C ARG A 17 -9.50 3.56 -9.35
N LEU A 18 -8.22 3.84 -9.48
CA LEU A 18 -7.52 4.99 -8.90
C LEU A 18 -7.36 6.16 -9.89
N HIS A 19 -8.27 6.32 -10.84
CA HIS A 19 -8.16 7.33 -11.91
C HIS A 19 -8.09 8.78 -11.42
N GLU A 20 -8.50 9.07 -10.19
CA GLU A 20 -8.37 10.39 -9.57
C GLU A 20 -7.02 10.62 -8.89
N PHE A 21 -6.19 9.58 -8.72
CA PHE A 21 -4.87 9.65 -8.10
C PHE A 21 -3.82 10.08 -9.13
N GLU A 22 -2.81 10.82 -8.68
CA GLU A 22 -1.62 11.08 -9.48
C GLU A 22 -0.84 9.77 -9.62
N GLN A 23 -0.70 9.29 -10.86
CA GLN A 23 0.11 8.12 -11.20
C GLN A 23 1.51 8.55 -11.63
N SER A 24 2.53 7.90 -11.07
CA SER A 24 3.93 8.09 -11.46
C SER A 24 4.70 6.77 -11.44
N THR A 25 5.89 6.77 -12.03
CA THR A 25 6.84 5.64 -11.98
C THR A 25 8.14 6.11 -11.36
N THR A 26 8.71 5.30 -10.47
CA THR A 26 9.97 5.61 -9.78
C THR A 26 10.73 4.31 -9.46
N THR A 27 11.84 4.44 -8.75
CA THR A 27 12.59 3.30 -8.22
C THR A 27 12.42 3.20 -6.71
N VAL A 28 12.01 2.02 -6.21
CA VAL A 28 11.89 1.67 -4.80
C VAL A 28 12.47 0.26 -4.63
N ASP A 29 13.36 0.05 -3.66
CA ASP A 29 14.01 -1.25 -3.42
C ASP A 29 14.67 -1.84 -4.68
N ASP A 30 15.34 -1.01 -5.48
CA ASP A 30 15.92 -1.36 -6.79
C ASP A 30 14.91 -1.87 -7.85
N GLN A 31 13.60 -1.75 -7.59
CA GLN A 31 12.52 -2.10 -8.51
C GLN A 31 11.98 -0.84 -9.21
N HIS A 32 11.62 -0.97 -10.49
CA HIS A 32 10.77 0.03 -11.16
C HIS A 32 9.32 -0.18 -10.75
N VAL A 33 8.75 0.80 -10.04
CA VAL A 33 7.44 0.67 -9.40
C VAL A 33 6.47 1.72 -9.89
N THR A 34 5.18 1.38 -9.87
CA THR A 34 4.10 2.34 -10.09
C THR A 34 3.62 2.88 -8.75
N VAL A 35 3.48 4.20 -8.66
CA VAL A 35 3.01 4.89 -7.47
C VAL A 35 1.73 5.64 -7.81
N PHE A 36 0.70 5.47 -6.98
CA PHE A 36 -0.52 6.28 -7.00
C PHE A 36 -0.57 7.13 -5.74
N HIS A 37 -0.70 8.44 -5.89
CA HIS A 37 -0.72 9.39 -4.78
C HIS A 37 -1.94 10.29 -4.88
N ASP A 38 -2.70 10.36 -3.80
CA ASP A 38 -3.73 11.38 -3.59
C ASP A 38 -3.50 12.11 -2.26
N ARG A 39 -3.89 13.37 -2.26
CA ARG A 39 -3.95 14.22 -1.09
C ARG A 39 -5.36 14.81 -0.96
N SER A 40 -6.13 14.24 -0.05
CA SER A 40 -7.52 14.64 0.17
C SER A 40 -7.81 15.02 1.63
N LEU A 41 -8.80 15.89 1.82
CA LEU A 41 -9.32 16.21 3.14
C LEU A 41 -10.28 15.11 3.60
N SER A 42 -10.01 14.53 4.76
CA SER A 42 -10.83 13.48 5.35
C SER A 42 -11.27 13.89 6.76
N LEU A 43 -12.58 14.10 6.91
CA LEU A 43 -13.21 14.37 8.19
C LEU A 43 -13.11 13.17 9.14
N SER A 44 -13.21 11.95 8.61
CA SER A 44 -13.10 10.71 9.38
C SER A 44 -11.67 10.40 9.82
N LYS A 45 -10.66 10.97 9.15
CA LYS A 45 -9.23 10.83 9.48
C LYS A 45 -8.62 12.14 10.00
N PHE A 46 -9.43 13.05 10.56
CA PHE A 46 -9.00 14.26 11.27
C PHE A 46 -8.01 15.18 10.52
N GLY A 47 -8.21 15.40 9.21
CA GLY A 47 -7.44 16.40 8.48
C GLY A 47 -7.08 16.00 7.06
N LEU A 48 -5.92 16.48 6.60
CA LEU A 48 -5.38 16.20 5.28
C LEU A 48 -4.68 14.84 5.30
N VAL A 49 -5.02 13.96 4.36
CA VAL A 49 -4.45 12.62 4.29
C VAL A 49 -3.72 12.45 2.98
N ASP A 50 -2.43 12.16 3.05
CA ASP A 50 -1.67 11.60 1.95
C ASP A 50 -1.95 10.09 1.91
N THR A 51 -2.51 9.62 0.80
CA THR A 51 -2.71 8.19 0.53
C THR A 51 -1.79 7.79 -0.61
N VAL A 52 -0.89 6.86 -0.36
CA VAL A 52 0.12 6.42 -1.32
C VAL A 52 0.00 4.92 -1.52
N PHE A 53 -0.17 4.48 -2.75
CA PHE A 53 -0.06 3.08 -3.15
C PHE A 53 1.24 2.91 -3.91
N VAL A 54 2.06 1.92 -3.53
CA VAL A 54 3.31 1.59 -4.22
C VAL A 54 3.22 0.14 -4.67
N VAL A 55 3.21 -0.08 -5.98
CA VAL A 55 3.02 -1.41 -6.59
C VAL A 55 4.38 -1.96 -7.02
N GLY A 56 4.78 -3.07 -6.42
CA GLY A 56 6.00 -3.80 -6.74
C GLY A 56 5.77 -5.31 -6.68
N THR A 57 6.85 -6.07 -6.77
CA THR A 57 6.81 -7.54 -6.75
C THR A 57 7.76 -8.10 -5.71
N ALA A 58 7.51 -9.34 -5.30
CA ALA A 58 8.42 -10.11 -4.46
C ALA A 58 8.17 -11.60 -4.67
N GLU A 59 9.22 -12.41 -4.61
CA GLU A 59 9.12 -13.88 -4.68
C GLU A 59 9.32 -14.53 -3.30
N THR A 60 9.77 -13.75 -2.31
CA THR A 60 10.08 -14.24 -0.97
C THR A 60 9.62 -13.27 0.10
N ALA A 61 9.34 -13.79 1.30
CA ALA A 61 8.99 -12.96 2.47
C ALA A 61 10.07 -11.92 2.81
N TYR A 62 11.35 -12.23 2.55
CA TYR A 62 12.45 -11.29 2.76
C TYR A 62 12.38 -10.10 1.79
N GLN A 63 12.18 -10.36 0.51
CA GLN A 63 12.00 -9.32 -0.50
C GLN A 63 10.72 -8.52 -0.24
N ALA A 64 9.61 -9.18 0.09
CA ALA A 64 8.35 -8.51 0.39
C ALA A 64 8.49 -7.55 1.57
N ARG A 65 9.22 -7.95 2.61
CA ARG A 65 9.57 -7.07 3.73
C ARG A 65 10.43 -5.88 3.30
N ALA A 66 11.52 -6.12 2.58
CA ALA A 66 12.42 -5.05 2.14
C ALA A 66 11.69 -4.02 1.27
N PHE A 67 10.88 -4.50 0.33
CA PHE A 67 10.02 -3.69 -0.50
C PHE A 67 9.01 -2.88 0.34
N SER A 68 8.33 -3.52 1.30
CA SER A 68 7.35 -2.85 2.18
C SER A 68 7.97 -1.68 2.94
N GLU A 69 9.14 -1.92 3.55
CA GLU A 69 9.89 -0.90 4.28
C GLU A 69 10.33 0.24 3.34
N ALA A 70 10.86 -0.08 2.15
CA ALA A 70 11.28 0.92 1.16
C ALA A 70 10.11 1.74 0.59
N ALA A 71 8.97 1.10 0.34
CA ALA A 71 7.75 1.75 -0.12
C ALA A 71 7.22 2.74 0.93
N PHE A 72 7.27 2.34 2.21
CA PHE A 72 6.90 3.22 3.32
C PHE A 72 7.81 4.45 3.41
N GLU A 73 9.13 4.26 3.32
CA GLU A 73 10.10 5.37 3.30
C GLU A 73 9.88 6.29 2.09
N HIS A 74 9.54 5.73 0.92
CA HIS A 74 9.15 6.53 -0.24
C HIS A 74 7.91 7.38 0.06
N GLY A 75 6.85 6.79 0.63
CA GLY A 75 5.65 7.52 1.02
C GLY A 75 5.90 8.63 2.06
N LEU A 76 6.83 8.40 3.00
CA LEU A 76 7.28 9.44 3.94
C LEU A 76 7.92 10.63 3.22
N SER A 77 8.67 10.39 2.13
CA SER A 77 9.30 11.44 1.34
C SER A 77 8.28 12.33 0.59
N LEU A 78 7.11 11.78 0.25
CA LEU A 78 6.01 12.49 -0.42
C LEU A 78 5.16 13.34 0.55
N LYS A 79 5.26 13.03 1.85
CA LYS A 79 4.48 13.70 2.89
C LYS A 79 4.78 15.20 2.90
N SER A 80 3.73 16.00 2.96
CA SER A 80 3.84 17.45 3.04
C SER A 80 4.73 17.89 4.22
N LYS A 81 5.61 18.89 3.99
CA LYS A 81 6.47 19.50 5.03
C LYS A 81 5.69 20.35 6.05
N LEU A 82 4.36 20.24 6.10
CA LEU A 82 3.53 20.94 7.07
C LEU A 82 3.96 20.56 8.49
N PRO A 83 3.97 21.52 9.44
CA PRO A 83 4.43 21.26 10.80
C PRO A 83 3.66 20.09 11.42
N ARG A 84 4.41 19.17 12.05
CA ARG A 84 3.86 18.06 12.85
C ARG A 84 2.83 18.63 13.85
N GLY A 85 1.59 18.12 13.80
CA GLY A 85 0.49 18.55 14.68
C GLY A 85 -0.72 19.21 14.00
N LEU A 86 -0.64 19.53 12.70
CA LEU A 86 -1.77 20.06 11.92
C LEU A 86 -2.43 19.01 10.98
N GLY A 87 -2.64 17.79 11.49
CA GLY A 87 -3.55 16.84 10.83
C GLY A 87 -3.11 16.24 9.49
N GLY A 88 -1.80 16.25 9.18
CA GLY A 88 -1.24 15.54 8.02
C GLY A 88 -1.03 14.06 8.31
N ASN A 89 -2.04 13.24 8.04
CA ASN A 89 -1.95 11.78 8.14
C ASN A 89 -1.36 11.21 6.85
N LEU A 90 -0.51 10.19 6.97
CA LEU A 90 0.01 9.44 5.83
C LEU A 90 -0.43 7.99 5.99
N VAL A 91 -0.94 7.42 4.90
CA VAL A 91 -1.19 5.99 4.76
C VAL A 91 -0.46 5.53 3.52
N VAL A 92 0.44 4.56 3.69
CA VAL A 92 1.12 3.89 2.59
C VAL A 92 0.61 2.47 2.50
N TYR A 93 0.25 2.06 1.29
CA TYR A 93 -0.08 0.70 0.92
C TYR A 93 1.06 0.16 0.04
N PRO A 94 2.05 -0.54 0.62
CA PRO A 94 2.92 -1.40 -0.16
C PRO A 94 2.10 -2.56 -0.73
N ILE A 95 1.97 -2.61 -2.05
CA ILE A 95 1.25 -3.67 -2.77
C ILE A 95 2.28 -4.58 -3.42
N VAL A 96 2.37 -5.80 -2.90
CA VAL A 96 3.20 -6.86 -3.45
C VAL A 96 2.34 -7.71 -4.37
N VAL A 97 2.56 -7.60 -5.67
CA VAL A 97 1.93 -8.49 -6.65
C VAL A 97 2.80 -9.74 -6.79
N SER A 98 2.24 -10.90 -6.48
CA SER A 98 3.00 -12.16 -6.41
C SER A 98 2.08 -13.36 -6.62
N GLU A 99 2.54 -14.32 -7.44
CA GLU A 99 1.96 -15.67 -7.56
C GLU A 99 2.48 -16.63 -6.47
N THR A 100 3.47 -16.19 -5.69
CA THR A 100 3.97 -16.95 -4.52
C THR A 100 3.09 -16.67 -3.31
N ASP A 101 2.76 -17.72 -2.55
CA ASP A 101 2.06 -17.59 -1.26
C ASP A 101 2.93 -16.84 -0.24
N LEU A 102 2.60 -15.56 -0.06
CA LEU A 102 3.16 -14.67 0.95
C LEU A 102 2.14 -14.33 2.05
N ALA A 103 1.00 -15.04 2.11
CA ALA A 103 -0.07 -14.75 3.06
C ALA A 103 0.44 -14.88 4.50
N ASN A 104 1.21 -15.92 4.81
CA ASN A 104 1.79 -16.07 6.15
C ASN A 104 2.75 -14.94 6.53
N TRP A 105 3.50 -14.38 5.56
CA TRP A 105 4.36 -13.23 5.83
C TRP A 105 3.53 -12.01 6.21
N VAL A 106 2.52 -11.65 5.41
CA VAL A 106 1.74 -10.44 5.65
C VAL A 106 0.91 -10.54 6.94
N GLN A 107 0.50 -11.75 7.36
CA GLN A 107 -0.15 -11.99 8.65
C GLN A 107 0.78 -11.85 9.86
N LEU A 108 2.10 -11.94 9.67
CA LEU A 108 3.09 -11.81 10.75
C LEU A 108 3.80 -10.45 10.75
N TYR A 109 3.70 -9.71 9.64
CA TYR A 109 4.36 -8.42 9.49
C TYR A 109 3.55 -7.31 10.15
N ASP A 110 4.06 -6.79 11.26
CA ASP A 110 3.36 -5.83 12.12
C ASP A 110 4.18 -4.51 12.26
N PRO A 111 4.17 -3.65 11.23
CA PRO A 111 4.98 -2.44 11.20
C PRO A 111 4.54 -1.45 12.28
N ILE A 112 5.52 -0.78 12.91
CA ILE A 112 5.27 0.20 13.99
C ILE A 112 5.81 1.56 13.59
N HIS A 113 4.89 2.47 13.24
CA HIS A 113 5.25 3.84 12.86
C HIS A 113 4.56 4.86 13.76
N TRP A 114 5.25 5.96 14.04
CA TRP A 114 4.67 7.07 14.79
C TRP A 114 3.97 8.04 13.85
N SER A 115 2.66 8.23 14.04
CA SER A 115 1.86 9.24 13.31
C SER A 115 1.80 9.06 11.77
N SER A 116 1.99 7.84 11.28
CA SER A 116 1.79 7.42 9.88
C SER A 116 1.46 5.93 9.86
N PHE A 117 0.80 5.46 8.81
CA PHE A 117 0.32 4.08 8.70
C PHE A 117 0.99 3.40 7.52
N GLU A 118 1.45 2.18 7.75
CA GLU A 118 1.84 1.24 6.71
C GLU A 118 0.82 0.11 6.72
N PHE A 119 0.24 -0.19 5.57
CA PHE A 119 -0.73 -1.27 5.40
C PHE A 119 -0.33 -2.15 4.21
N PRO A 120 0.58 -3.11 4.43
CA PRO A 120 1.07 -3.99 3.37
C PRO A 120 -0.02 -4.95 2.91
N VAL A 121 -0.05 -5.17 1.60
CA VAL A 121 -1.03 -6.02 0.93
C VAL A 121 -0.30 -6.92 -0.07
N VAL A 122 -0.64 -8.20 -0.06
CA VAL A 122 -0.22 -9.15 -1.10
C VAL A 122 -1.40 -9.39 -2.03
N ILE A 123 -1.13 -9.35 -3.33
CA ILE A 123 -2.12 -9.59 -4.38
C ILE A 123 -1.66 -10.77 -5.22
N ASP A 124 -2.49 -11.79 -5.32
CA ASP A 124 -2.37 -12.80 -6.37
C ASP A 124 -3.40 -12.49 -7.47
N PRO A 125 -2.97 -11.95 -8.62
CA PRO A 125 -3.86 -11.64 -9.73
C PRO A 125 -4.39 -12.89 -10.45
N THR A 126 -3.76 -14.05 -10.28
CA THR A 126 -4.16 -15.31 -10.90
C THR A 126 -5.27 -15.97 -10.07
N GLU A 127 -5.15 -15.95 -8.75
CA GLU A 127 -6.14 -16.52 -7.83
C GLU A 127 -7.23 -15.51 -7.42
N GLY A 128 -7.02 -14.21 -7.68
CA GLY A 128 -7.95 -13.13 -7.32
C GLY A 128 -8.01 -12.87 -5.82
N THR A 129 -6.90 -13.10 -5.11
CA THR A 129 -6.82 -12.96 -3.66
C THR A 129 -6.20 -11.63 -3.26
N VAL A 130 -6.49 -11.23 -2.02
CA VAL A 130 -5.90 -10.08 -1.36
C VAL A 130 -5.62 -10.47 0.08
N ASP A 131 -4.35 -10.50 0.46
CA ASP A 131 -3.92 -10.86 1.81
C ASP A 131 -3.31 -9.64 2.51
N TYR A 132 -3.71 -9.42 3.76
CA TYR A 132 -3.21 -8.32 4.59
C TYR A 132 -3.33 -8.68 6.07
N TYR A 133 -2.60 -7.96 6.93
CA TYR A 133 -2.66 -8.18 8.37
C TYR A 133 -4.07 -7.94 8.94
N GLU A 134 -4.71 -9.01 9.43
CA GLU A 134 -6.11 -8.94 9.89
C GLU A 134 -6.26 -8.36 11.30
N SER A 135 -5.25 -8.49 12.16
CA SER A 135 -5.37 -8.04 13.54
C SER A 135 -5.35 -6.51 13.62
N THR A 136 -6.05 -5.97 14.63
CA THR A 136 -6.23 -4.53 14.80
C THR A 136 -5.50 -4.07 16.04
N ARG A 137 -4.56 -3.13 15.90
CA ARG A 137 -3.99 -2.45 17.06
C ARG A 137 -5.03 -1.52 17.68
N LEU A 138 -5.18 -1.59 19.01
CA LEU A 138 -6.26 -0.90 19.75
C LEU A 138 -6.31 0.62 19.49
N TRP A 139 -5.15 1.24 19.30
CA TRP A 139 -5.00 2.69 19.03
C TRP A 139 -5.30 3.11 17.58
N GLY A 140 -5.63 2.17 16.69
CA GLY A 140 -5.86 2.42 15.26
C GLY A 140 -7.17 1.89 14.70
N ILE A 141 -8.07 1.34 15.53
CA ILE A 141 -9.25 0.56 15.09
C ILE A 141 -10.08 1.26 14.00
N ILE A 142 -10.34 2.57 14.16
CA ILE A 142 -11.15 3.34 13.22
C ILE A 142 -10.46 3.46 11.85
N TYR A 143 -9.13 3.60 11.83
CA TYR A 143 -8.35 3.69 10.60
C TYR A 143 -8.22 2.35 9.89
N TYR A 144 -7.92 1.28 10.64
CA TYR A 144 -7.73 -0.07 10.10
C TYR A 144 -9.01 -0.63 9.45
N LYS A 145 -10.21 -0.26 9.93
CA LYS A 145 -11.45 -0.63 9.23
C LYS A 145 -11.46 -0.08 7.79
N GLY A 146 -11.10 1.20 7.62
CA GLY A 146 -11.03 1.82 6.29
C GLY A 146 -9.93 1.22 5.42
N PHE A 147 -8.79 0.83 5.99
CA PHE A 147 -7.71 0.20 5.23
C PHE A 147 -8.11 -1.16 4.66
N ARG A 148 -8.81 -1.97 5.46
CA ARG A 148 -9.36 -3.25 4.99
C ARG A 148 -10.43 -3.06 3.93
N GLU A 149 -11.30 -2.06 4.11
CA GLU A 149 -12.30 -1.72 3.09
C GLU A 149 -11.63 -1.32 1.76
N THR A 150 -10.57 -0.51 1.80
CA THR A 150 -9.75 -0.21 0.61
C THR A 150 -9.14 -1.47 0.00
N ALA A 151 -8.58 -2.38 0.82
CA ALA A 151 -8.02 -3.64 0.32
C ALA A 151 -9.08 -4.49 -0.41
N GLU A 152 -10.26 -4.69 0.18
CA GLU A 152 -11.31 -5.55 -0.39
C GLU A 152 -12.05 -4.93 -1.58
N THR A 153 -12.18 -3.60 -1.63
CA THR A 153 -13.02 -2.93 -2.64
C THR A 153 -12.22 -2.31 -3.78
N THR A 154 -10.98 -1.90 -3.50
CA THR A 154 -10.13 -1.18 -4.45
C THR A 154 -8.98 -2.04 -4.95
N LEU A 155 -8.29 -2.75 -4.03
CA LEU A 155 -7.05 -3.46 -4.36
C LEU A 155 -7.25 -4.88 -4.84
N LYS A 156 -8.26 -5.59 -4.32
CA LYS A 156 -8.59 -6.95 -4.72
C LYS A 156 -8.84 -7.05 -6.24
N PRO A 157 -8.14 -7.93 -6.99
CA PRO A 157 -8.34 -8.09 -8.43
C PRO A 157 -9.81 -8.34 -8.80
#